data_AF-A0A1F5MKE5-F1
#
_entry.id   AF-A0A1F5MKE5-F1
#
_cell.length_a   1.000
_cell.length_b   1.000
_cell.length_c   1.000
_cell.angle_alpha   90.00
_cell.angle_beta   90.00
_cell.angle_gamma   90.00
#
_symmetry.space_group_name_H-M   'P 1'
#
loop_
_entity.id
_entity.type
_entity.pdbx_description
1 polymer ?
#
loop_
_entity_poly.entity_id
_entity_poly.type
_entity_poly.pdbx_seq_one_letter_code
_entity_poly.pdbx_strand_id
1 'polypeptide(L)'
;MNPISLIGNLFHEVFFRPIVNILVIILEQLQLLGIPGSLGWSVILLTLIIRLLVWPFIASQIRSAKKMADLKPHLDVLKVKHKEDKAAMSAAQMALYKEHGVNPAGGCIPALIQLPVFIALANAIPMLFDANQLQKVNDLLYFPNLKLIAPPDPHFAGFSLGDKLIDKTPFVGEWWVLMLIPIITMALSFIQSKMMLPVKPLQVRKEDSKVAIKEKEGVEDTMGAMQSQMMFMMPLMIGVFSYQFPVGLSLYWNIFTLVGIIQQYLIAGWGGFAPWIKIIRR
;
A
#
# COMPACT_ATOMS: atom_id res chain seq x y z
N MET A 1 13.21 31.93 4.89
CA MET A 1 12.38 30.72 5.08
C MET A 1 13.30 29.52 5.28
N ASN A 2 13.03 28.65 6.26
CA ASN A 2 13.84 27.45 6.51
C ASN A 2 13.55 26.41 5.39
N PRO A 3 14.56 25.74 4.79
CA PRO A 3 14.35 24.72 3.76
C PRO A 3 13.32 23.64 4.14
N ILE A 4 13.24 23.28 5.43
CA ILE A 4 12.29 22.30 5.95
C ILE A 4 10.85 22.84 5.87
N SER A 5 10.65 24.11 6.24
CA SER A 5 9.33 24.77 6.10
C SER A 5 8.92 24.94 4.64
N LEU A 6 9.87 25.13 3.72
CA LEU A 6 9.58 25.22 2.29
C LEU A 6 9.07 23.89 1.74
N ILE A 7 9.72 22.77 2.10
CA ILE A 7 9.30 21.43 1.68
C ILE A 7 7.92 21.08 2.26
N GLY A 8 7.68 21.42 3.54
CA GLY A 8 6.39 21.24 4.18
C GLY A 8 5.27 22.01 3.47
N ASN A 9 5.50 23.29 3.17
CA ASN A 9 4.54 24.13 2.45
C ASN A 9 4.30 23.63 1.02
N LEU A 10 5.35 23.22 0.31
CA LEU A 10 5.21 22.67 -1.03
C LEU A 10 4.39 21.38 -1.02
N PHE A 11 4.67 20.46 -0.10
CA PHE A 11 3.89 19.23 0.05
C PHE A 11 2.42 19.53 0.36
N HIS A 12 2.19 20.51 1.24
CA HIS A 12 0.85 20.94 1.61
C HIS A 12 0.06 21.47 0.41
N GLU A 13 0.63 22.40 -0.36
CA GLU A 13 -0.07 22.99 -1.51
C GLU A 13 -0.18 22.04 -2.70
N VAL A 14 0.82 21.18 -2.95
CA VAL A 14 0.83 20.30 -4.13
C VAL A 14 0.03 19.01 -3.92
N PHE A 15 0.04 18.45 -2.72
CA PHE A 15 -0.60 17.16 -2.47
C PHE A 15 -1.77 17.27 -1.49
N PHE A 16 -1.52 17.81 -0.30
CA PHE A 16 -2.51 17.80 0.76
C PHE A 16 -3.79 18.55 0.37
N ARG A 17 -3.65 19.80 -0.06
CA ARG A 17 -4.76 20.69 -0.36
C ARG A 17 -5.61 20.21 -1.55
N PRO A 18 -5.04 19.77 -2.70
CA PRO A 18 -5.84 19.18 -3.78
C PRO A 18 -6.59 17.93 -3.36
N ILE A 19 -5.98 17.03 -2.58
CA ILE A 19 -6.63 15.79 -2.14
C ILE A 19 -7.84 16.09 -1.24
N VAL A 20 -7.71 17.04 -0.30
CA VAL A 20 -8.83 17.48 0.55
C VAL A 20 -9.95 18.13 -0.27
N ASN A 21 -9.60 18.96 -1.26
CA ASN A 21 -10.60 19.58 -2.13
C ASN A 21 -11.36 18.54 -2.96
N ILE A 22 -10.66 17.58 -3.57
CA ILE A 22 -11.31 16.49 -4.32
C ILE A 22 -12.23 15.67 -3.39
N LEU A 23 -11.77 15.37 -2.18
CA LEU A 23 -12.60 14.67 -1.18
C LEU A 23 -13.90 15.43 -0.89
N VAL A 24 -13.81 16.73 -0.61
CA VAL A 24 -14.97 17.56 -0.25
C VAL A 24 -15.88 17.80 -1.45
N ILE A 25 -15.34 17.95 -2.66
CA ILE A 25 -16.15 18.02 -3.88
C ILE A 25 -16.96 16.73 -4.04
N ILE A 26 -16.34 15.56 -3.94
CA ILE A 26 -17.07 14.29 -4.05
C ILE A 26 -18.13 14.18 -2.96
N LEU A 27 -17.80 14.55 -1.72
CA LEU A 27 -18.71 14.55 -0.59
C LEU A 27 -19.95 15.40 -0.84
N GLU A 28 -19.77 16.65 -1.24
CA GLU A 28 -20.88 17.57 -1.52
C GLU A 28 -21.75 17.04 -2.65
N GLN A 29 -21.15 16.55 -3.74
CA GLN A 29 -21.91 15.97 -4.86
C GLN A 29 -22.75 14.76 -4.44
N LEU A 30 -22.20 13.87 -3.60
CA LEU A 30 -22.94 12.71 -3.10
C LEU A 30 -24.05 13.11 -2.11
N GLN A 31 -23.82 14.15 -1.29
CA GLN A 31 -24.84 14.71 -0.41
C GLN A 31 -25.98 15.36 -1.19
N LEU A 32 -25.67 16.10 -2.27
CA LEU A 32 -26.67 16.69 -3.17
C LEU A 32 -27.53 15.61 -3.84
N LEU A 33 -26.95 14.45 -4.15
CA LEU A 33 -27.68 13.29 -4.69
C LEU A 33 -28.46 12.50 -3.62
N GLY A 34 -28.39 12.89 -2.34
CA GLY A 34 -29.09 12.21 -1.25
C GLY A 34 -28.56 10.81 -0.93
N ILE A 35 -27.30 10.51 -1.28
CA ILE A 35 -26.71 9.19 -1.07
C ILE A 35 -26.29 9.04 0.41
N PRO A 36 -26.85 8.08 1.16
CA PRO A 36 -26.45 7.84 2.54
C PRO A 36 -25.01 7.31 2.60
N GLY A 37 -24.29 7.64 3.69
CA GLY A 37 -22.87 7.29 3.82
C GLY A 37 -21.96 7.97 2.79
N SER A 38 -22.35 9.18 2.36
CA SER A 38 -21.63 9.98 1.35
C SER A 38 -20.14 10.12 1.65
N LEU A 39 -19.73 10.25 2.92
CA LEU A 39 -18.32 10.33 3.30
C LEU A 39 -17.54 9.05 3.01
N GLY A 40 -18.09 7.87 3.30
CA GLY A 40 -17.43 6.61 3.00
C GLY A 40 -17.28 6.39 1.51
N TRP A 41 -18.33 6.68 0.75
CA TRP A 41 -18.27 6.68 -0.71
C TRP A 41 -17.27 7.70 -1.27
N SER A 42 -17.12 8.86 -0.63
CA SER A 42 -16.14 9.88 -1.02
C SER A 42 -14.72 9.37 -0.87
N VAL A 43 -14.40 8.69 0.24
CA VAL A 43 -13.11 8.05 0.46
C VAL A 43 -12.87 6.95 -0.59
N ILE A 44 -13.86 6.11 -0.87
CA ILE A 44 -13.76 5.06 -1.90
C ILE A 44 -13.47 5.67 -3.27
N LEU A 45 -14.28 6.63 -3.72
CA LEU A 45 -14.16 7.26 -5.03
C LEU A 45 -12.84 8.02 -5.18
N LEU A 46 -12.42 8.78 -4.17
CA LEU A 46 -11.11 9.43 -4.15
C LEU A 46 -9.99 8.40 -4.36
N THR A 47 -10.05 7.27 -3.64
CA THR A 47 -9.07 6.20 -3.76
C THR A 47 -9.03 5.64 -5.19
N LEU A 48 -10.20 5.40 -5.80
CA LEU A 48 -10.31 4.90 -7.17
C LEU A 48 -9.78 5.90 -8.20
N ILE A 49 -10.08 7.18 -8.04
CA ILE A 49 -9.59 8.25 -8.93
C ILE A 49 -8.07 8.31 -8.88
N ILE A 50 -7.49 8.38 -7.68
CA ILE A 50 -6.03 8.42 -7.53
C ILE A 50 -5.41 7.15 -8.11
N ARG A 51 -5.98 5.98 -7.84
CA ARG A 51 -5.52 4.70 -8.38
C ARG A 51 -5.56 4.65 -9.91
N LEU A 52 -6.59 5.21 -10.52
CA LEU A 52 -6.72 5.28 -11.98
C LEU A 52 -5.65 6.21 -12.58
N LEU A 53 -5.43 7.37 -11.96
CA LEU A 53 -4.40 8.33 -12.40
C LEU A 53 -2.99 7.72 -12.35
N VAL A 54 -2.66 6.97 -11.29
CA VAL A 54 -1.33 6.34 -11.14
C VAL A 54 -1.23 4.94 -11.75
N TRP A 55 -2.30 4.44 -12.37
CA TRP A 55 -2.36 3.10 -12.93
C TRP A 55 -1.19 2.76 -13.88
N PRO A 56 -0.87 3.56 -14.92
CA PRO A 56 0.21 3.21 -15.85
C PRO A 56 1.57 3.16 -15.16
N PHE A 57 1.78 4.01 -14.16
CA PHE A 57 2.99 4.06 -13.36
C PHE A 57 3.15 2.78 -12.53
N ILE A 58 2.14 2.41 -11.73
CA ILE A 58 2.17 1.18 -10.92
C ILE A 58 2.26 -0.07 -11.82
N ALA A 59 1.63 -0.04 -12.99
CA ALA A 59 1.72 -1.14 -13.94
C ALA A 59 3.16 -1.34 -14.46
N SER A 60 3.88 -0.25 -14.73
CA SER A 60 5.31 -0.29 -15.07
C SER A 60 6.15 -0.90 -13.95
N GLN A 61 5.84 -0.54 -12.70
CA GLN A 61 6.52 -1.01 -11.50
C GLN A 61 6.37 -2.50 -11.29
N ILE A 62 5.15 -3.02 -11.44
CA ILE A 62 4.86 -4.46 -11.34
C ILE A 62 5.62 -5.23 -12.42
N ARG A 63 5.65 -4.71 -13.66
CA ARG A 63 6.43 -5.33 -14.76
C ARG A 63 7.93 -5.35 -14.48
N SER A 64 8.48 -4.26 -13.93
CA SER A 64 9.89 -4.19 -13.52
C SER A 64 10.20 -5.20 -12.41
N ALA A 65 9.33 -5.30 -11.41
CA ALA A 65 9.46 -6.26 -10.32
C ALA A 65 9.43 -7.72 -10.80
N LYS A 66 8.56 -8.02 -11.78
CA LYS A 66 8.52 -9.34 -12.43
C LYS A 66 9.84 -9.66 -13.16
N LYS A 67 10.39 -8.72 -13.93
CA LYS A 67 11.69 -8.91 -14.59
C LYS A 67 12.83 -9.12 -13.59
N MET A 68 12.85 -8.38 -12.47
CA MET A 68 13.82 -8.62 -11.39
C MET A 68 13.72 -10.04 -10.83
N ALA A 69 12.48 -10.52 -10.63
CA ALA A 69 12.22 -11.88 -10.20
C ALA A 69 12.74 -12.93 -11.21
N ASP A 70 12.55 -12.70 -12.50
CA ASP A 70 13.02 -13.59 -13.58
C ASP A 70 14.56 -13.65 -13.67
N LEU A 71 15.26 -12.59 -13.23
CA LEU A 71 16.73 -12.54 -13.17
C LEU A 71 17.36 -13.21 -11.95
N LYS A 72 16.55 -13.63 -10.96
CA LYS A 72 17.03 -14.31 -9.76
C LYS A 72 18.03 -15.46 -10.02
N PRO A 73 17.81 -16.41 -10.95
CA PRO A 73 18.78 -17.47 -11.21
C PRO A 73 20.17 -16.94 -11.65
N HIS A 74 20.21 -15.88 -12.46
CA HIS A 74 21.47 -15.26 -12.88
C HIS A 74 22.15 -14.51 -11.73
N LEU A 75 21.37 -13.87 -10.85
CA LEU A 75 21.88 -13.26 -9.63
C LEU A 75 22.49 -14.30 -8.69
N ASP A 76 21.89 -15.48 -8.58
CA ASP A 76 22.41 -16.54 -7.71
C ASP A 76 23.77 -17.08 -8.22
N VAL A 77 23.97 -17.16 -9.53
CA VAL A 77 25.28 -17.47 -10.13
C VAL A 77 26.33 -16.40 -9.82
N LEU A 78 25.96 -15.11 -9.94
CA LEU A 78 26.86 -14.00 -9.61
C LEU A 78 27.25 -13.98 -8.13
N LYS A 79 26.33 -14.33 -7.22
CA LYS A 79 26.61 -14.44 -5.79
C LYS A 79 27.64 -15.51 -5.48
N VAL A 80 27.56 -16.68 -6.13
CA VAL A 80 28.57 -17.74 -5.99
C VAL A 80 29.92 -17.25 -6.50
N LYS A 81 29.95 -16.58 -7.65
CA LYS A 81 31.17 -16.06 -8.27
C LYS A 81 31.87 -14.97 -7.44
N HIS A 82 31.12 -14.13 -6.74
CA HIS A 82 31.62 -12.96 -6.00
C HIS A 82 31.39 -13.06 -4.49
N LYS A 83 31.34 -14.28 -3.93
CA LYS A 83 31.01 -14.55 -2.51
C LYS A 83 31.86 -13.75 -1.51
N GLU A 84 33.16 -13.62 -1.79
CA GLU A 84 34.14 -12.93 -0.94
C GLU A 84 34.21 -11.41 -1.20
N ASP A 85 33.72 -10.93 -2.35
CA ASP A 85 33.84 -9.54 -2.78
C ASP A 85 32.47 -8.87 -2.93
N LYS A 86 32.01 -8.24 -1.85
CA LYS A 86 30.73 -7.52 -1.80
C LYS A 86 30.68 -6.35 -2.78
N ALA A 87 31.80 -5.69 -3.04
CA ALA A 87 31.85 -4.55 -3.96
C ALA A 87 31.67 -5.04 -5.40
N ALA A 88 32.40 -6.09 -5.79
CA ALA A 88 32.24 -6.72 -7.10
C ALA A 88 30.84 -7.32 -7.29
N MET A 89 30.27 -7.95 -6.25
CA MET A 89 28.90 -8.46 -6.28
C MET A 89 27.87 -7.36 -6.54
N SER A 90 27.96 -6.23 -5.84
CA SER A 90 27.04 -5.10 -6.03
C SER A 90 27.18 -4.50 -7.44
N ALA A 91 28.41 -4.34 -7.94
CA ALA A 91 28.67 -3.85 -9.29
C ALA A 91 28.13 -4.80 -10.37
N ALA A 92 28.39 -6.11 -10.24
CA ALA A 92 27.91 -7.12 -11.17
C ALA A 92 26.38 -7.25 -11.17
N GLN A 93 25.75 -7.16 -9.99
CA GLN A 93 24.29 -7.12 -9.87
C GLN A 93 23.69 -5.92 -10.59
N MET A 94 24.25 -4.72 -10.40
CA MET A 94 23.79 -3.52 -11.11
C MET A 94 24.02 -3.61 -12.62
N ALA A 95 25.16 -4.15 -13.05
CA ALA A 95 25.45 -4.38 -14.47
C ALA A 95 24.43 -5.32 -15.11
N LEU A 96 24.10 -6.43 -14.45
CA LEU A 96 23.09 -7.38 -14.91
C LEU A 96 21.72 -6.72 -15.04
N TYR A 97 21.30 -5.93 -14.05
CA TYR A 97 20.05 -5.19 -14.11
C TYR A 97 20.04 -4.18 -15.27
N LYS A 98 21.13 -3.46 -15.49
CA LYS A 98 21.26 -2.48 -16.57
C LYS A 98 21.20 -3.14 -17.95
N GLU A 99 21.88 -4.28 -18.12
CA GLU A 99 21.87 -5.08 -19.36
C GLU A 99 20.46 -5.54 -19.73
N HIS A 100 19.63 -5.87 -18.73
CA HIS A 100 18.25 -6.30 -18.92
C HIS A 100 17.22 -5.15 -18.86
N GLY A 101 17.67 -3.90 -18.78
CA GLY A 101 16.81 -2.71 -18.75
C GLY A 101 15.92 -2.64 -17.50
N VAL A 102 16.41 -3.13 -16.36
CA VAL A 102 15.70 -3.18 -15.09
C VAL A 102 16.27 -2.15 -14.13
N ASN A 103 15.40 -1.35 -13.50
CA ASN A 103 15.81 -0.38 -12.48
C ASN A 103 15.41 -0.85 -11.07
N PRO A 104 16.36 -1.20 -10.18
CA PRO A 104 16.05 -1.65 -8.83
C PRO A 104 15.43 -0.55 -7.94
N ALA A 105 15.69 0.72 -8.23
CA ALA A 105 15.12 1.85 -7.49
C ALA A 105 13.59 2.00 -7.70
N GLY A 106 13.03 1.33 -8.72
CA GLY A 106 11.58 1.30 -8.93
C GLY A 106 10.82 0.71 -7.75
N GLY A 107 11.39 -0.26 -7.02
CA GLY A 107 10.67 -1.03 -6.00
C GLY A 107 10.03 -0.21 -4.86
N CYS A 108 10.64 0.91 -4.45
CA CYS A 108 10.15 1.72 -3.31
C CYS A 108 9.18 2.85 -3.71
N ILE A 109 9.10 3.20 -5.00
CA ILE A 109 8.26 4.31 -5.46
C ILE A 109 6.74 4.12 -5.18
N PRO A 110 6.14 2.91 -5.13
CA PRO A 110 4.72 2.79 -4.80
C PRO A 110 4.41 3.32 -3.38
N ALA A 111 5.35 3.18 -2.44
CA ALA A 111 5.20 3.70 -1.08
C ALA A 111 5.25 5.24 -1.04
N LEU A 112 6.07 5.86 -1.91
CA LEU A 112 6.15 7.32 -2.02
C LEU A 112 4.86 7.94 -2.56
N ILE A 113 4.18 7.25 -3.50
CA ILE A 113 2.89 7.70 -4.03
C ILE A 113 1.77 7.54 -2.99
N GLN A 114 1.88 6.53 -2.11
CA GLN A 114 0.90 6.26 -1.06
C GLN A 114 0.92 7.31 0.06
N LEU A 115 2.11 7.80 0.40
CA LEU A 115 2.32 8.66 1.57
C LEU A 115 1.51 9.98 1.53
N PRO A 116 1.45 10.73 0.41
CA PRO A 116 0.68 11.97 0.35
C PRO A 116 -0.81 11.78 0.63
N VAL A 117 -1.40 10.73 0.06
CA VAL A 117 -2.83 10.41 0.21
C VAL A 117 -3.14 9.97 1.64
N PHE A 118 -2.27 9.11 2.20
CA PHE A 118 -2.37 8.72 3.59
C PHE A 118 -2.32 9.92 4.54
N ILE A 119 -1.33 10.81 4.37
CA ILE A 119 -1.20 12.02 5.21
C ILE A 119 -2.44 12.92 5.05
N ALA A 120 -2.93 13.12 3.83
CA ALA A 120 -4.13 13.91 3.58
C ALA A 120 -5.34 13.35 4.33
N LEU A 121 -5.63 12.06 4.17
CA LEU A 121 -6.80 11.43 4.79
C LEU A 121 -6.66 11.29 6.31
N ALA A 122 -5.47 10.93 6.82
CA ALA A 122 -5.22 10.76 8.25
C ALA A 122 -5.44 12.07 9.04
N ASN A 123 -5.23 13.23 8.41
CA ASN A 123 -5.47 14.53 9.03
C ASN A 123 -6.87 15.08 8.72
N ALA A 124 -7.34 14.97 7.48
CA ALA A 124 -8.61 15.56 7.06
C ALA A 124 -9.82 14.85 7.68
N ILE A 125 -9.81 13.52 7.75
CA ILE A 125 -10.94 12.74 8.26
C ILE A 125 -11.28 13.13 9.72
N PRO A 126 -10.32 13.15 10.68
CA PRO A 126 -10.60 13.63 12.03
C PRO A 126 -11.13 15.08 12.08
N MET A 127 -10.57 15.98 11.26
CA MET A 127 -10.98 17.39 11.24
C MET A 127 -12.40 17.59 10.71
N LEU A 128 -12.88 16.70 9.83
CA LEU A 128 -14.25 16.72 9.33
C LEU A 128 -15.29 16.39 10.41
N PHE A 129 -14.92 15.61 11.43
CA PHE A 129 -15.86 15.17 12.48
C PHE A 129 -15.90 16.07 13.71
N ASP A 130 -14.91 16.95 13.88
CA ASP A 130 -14.87 17.90 14.99
C ASP A 130 -15.34 19.27 14.50
N ALA A 131 -16.50 19.72 14.99
CA ALA A 131 -17.07 21.02 14.64
C ALA A 131 -16.12 22.19 14.94
N ASN A 132 -15.24 22.05 15.95
CA ASN A 132 -14.24 23.07 16.29
C ASN A 132 -13.07 23.11 15.28
N GLN A 133 -12.90 22.05 14.49
CA GLN A 133 -11.84 21.92 13.49
C GLN A 133 -12.35 22.02 12.05
N LEU A 134 -13.67 22.08 11.85
CA LEU A 134 -14.27 22.25 10.53
C LEU A 134 -13.77 23.52 9.83
N GLN A 135 -13.49 24.58 10.59
CA GLN A 135 -12.89 25.80 10.03
C GLN A 135 -11.52 25.53 9.38
N LYS A 136 -10.69 24.66 9.98
CA LYS A 136 -9.40 24.29 9.39
C LYS A 136 -9.57 23.60 8.05
N VAL A 137 -10.61 22.77 7.90
CA VAL A 137 -10.95 22.17 6.60
C VAL A 137 -11.40 23.24 5.61
N ASN A 138 -12.30 24.12 6.04
CA ASN A 138 -12.83 25.21 5.19
C ASN A 138 -11.74 26.17 4.70
N ASP A 139 -10.66 26.37 5.47
CA ASP A 139 -9.51 27.19 5.08
C ASP A 139 -8.65 26.52 3.98
N LEU A 140 -8.72 25.19 3.85
CA LEU A 140 -8.02 24.45 2.79
C LEU A 140 -8.77 24.49 1.45
N LEU A 141 -10.08 24.75 1.48
CA LEU A 141 -10.92 24.69 0.28
C LEU A 141 -10.64 25.86 -0.66
N TYR A 142 -10.58 25.57 -1.96
CA TYR A 142 -10.30 26.58 -2.98
C TYR A 142 -11.50 27.50 -3.22
N PHE A 143 -12.72 26.98 -3.07
CA PHE A 143 -13.93 27.69 -3.43
C PHE A 143 -14.83 27.94 -2.20
N PRO A 144 -15.39 29.16 -2.04
CA PRO A 144 -16.23 29.50 -0.90
C PRO A 144 -17.51 28.66 -0.79
N ASN A 145 -18.06 28.19 -1.92
CA ASN A 145 -19.28 27.37 -1.96
C ASN A 145 -19.06 25.94 -1.46
N LEU A 146 -17.81 25.45 -1.43
CA LEU A 146 -17.49 24.13 -0.87
C LEU A 146 -17.43 24.11 0.66
N LYS A 147 -17.50 25.28 1.30
CA LYS A 147 -17.34 25.39 2.75
C LYS A 147 -18.47 24.65 3.47
N LEU A 148 -18.06 23.75 4.35
CA LEU A 148 -18.95 22.94 5.16
C LEU A 148 -19.49 23.79 6.31
N ILE A 149 -20.81 23.83 6.43
CA ILE A 149 -21.52 24.52 7.52
C ILE A 149 -21.73 23.62 8.75
N ALA A 150 -21.60 22.30 8.57
CA ALA A 150 -21.70 21.30 9.62
C ALA A 150 -20.83 20.08 9.28
N PRO A 151 -20.38 19.29 10.28
CA PRO A 151 -19.73 18.02 10.06
C PRO A 151 -20.60 17.08 9.20
N PRO A 152 -20.04 16.35 8.22
CA PRO A 152 -20.77 15.32 7.49
C PRO A 152 -21.14 14.14 8.40
N ASP A 153 -22.17 13.38 8.01
CA ASP A 153 -22.54 12.14 8.69
C ASP A 153 -21.35 11.15 8.71
N PRO A 154 -20.88 10.72 9.90
CA PRO A 154 -19.75 9.82 10.01
C PRO A 154 -20.08 8.37 9.66
N HIS A 155 -21.35 8.00 9.56
CA HIS A 155 -21.74 6.60 9.42
C HIS A 155 -21.57 6.09 8.00
N PHE A 156 -20.97 4.91 7.87
CA PHE A 156 -20.87 4.18 6.62
C PHE A 156 -20.89 2.69 6.91
N ALA A 157 -21.73 1.94 6.19
CA ALA A 157 -21.84 0.48 6.32
C ALA A 157 -22.01 -0.04 7.78
N GLY A 158 -22.69 0.75 8.63
CA GLY A 158 -22.98 0.39 10.02
C GLY A 158 -21.98 0.89 11.06
N PHE A 159 -20.88 1.53 10.66
CA PHE A 159 -19.85 2.02 11.59
C PHE A 159 -19.52 3.50 11.37
N SER A 160 -19.04 4.18 12.41
CA SER A 160 -18.53 5.55 12.31
C SER A 160 -17.11 5.54 11.76
N LEU A 161 -16.88 6.28 10.68
CA LEU A 161 -15.57 6.43 10.04
C LEU A 161 -14.57 7.22 10.90
N GLY A 162 -15.04 7.98 11.88
CA GLY A 162 -14.21 8.77 12.80
C GLY A 162 -13.69 7.99 13.99
N ASP A 163 -14.29 6.84 14.28
CA ASP A 163 -13.93 6.03 15.43
C ASP A 163 -12.52 5.48 15.31
N LYS A 164 -11.73 5.62 16.38
CA LYS A 164 -10.48 4.88 16.56
C LYS A 164 -10.78 3.63 17.36
N LEU A 165 -10.36 2.47 16.85
CA LEU A 165 -10.71 1.20 17.48
C LEU A 165 -10.02 1.04 18.84
N ILE A 166 -8.82 1.61 19.00
CA ILE A 166 -8.08 1.62 20.26
C ILE A 166 -8.83 2.31 21.41
N ASP A 167 -9.72 3.27 21.10
CA ASP A 167 -10.49 4.00 22.10
C ASP A 167 -11.80 3.29 22.48
N LYS A 168 -12.16 2.20 21.77
CA LYS A 168 -13.39 1.45 22.02
C LYS A 168 -13.18 0.44 23.15
N THR A 169 -14.14 0.41 24.08
CA THR A 169 -14.13 -0.53 25.20
C THR A 169 -14.22 -1.97 24.70
N PRO A 170 -13.30 -2.85 25.13
CA PRO A 170 -13.36 -4.26 24.78
C PRO A 170 -14.68 -4.91 25.19
N PHE A 171 -15.19 -5.80 24.33
CA PHE A 171 -16.36 -6.66 24.59
C PHE A 171 -17.71 -5.95 24.80
N VAL A 172 -17.85 -4.69 24.39
CA VAL A 172 -19.10 -3.94 24.52
C VAL A 172 -19.65 -3.53 23.14
N GLY A 173 -20.95 -3.71 22.93
CA GLY A 173 -21.65 -3.30 21.69
C GLY A 173 -21.13 -4.03 20.44
N GLU A 174 -20.85 -3.27 19.38
CA GLU A 174 -20.38 -3.78 18.08
C GLU A 174 -18.86 -4.01 18.02
N TRP A 175 -18.19 -4.07 19.18
CA TRP A 175 -16.73 -4.17 19.27
C TRP A 175 -16.16 -5.34 18.45
N TRP A 176 -16.83 -6.50 18.46
CA TRP A 176 -16.40 -7.67 17.69
C TRP A 176 -16.43 -7.44 16.17
N VAL A 177 -17.43 -6.69 15.66
CA VAL A 177 -17.52 -6.31 14.24
C VAL A 177 -16.39 -5.36 13.89
N LEU A 178 -16.13 -4.37 14.75
CA LEU A 178 -15.07 -3.39 14.54
C LEU A 178 -13.68 -4.06 14.52
N MET A 179 -13.44 -5.09 15.35
CA MET A 179 -12.19 -5.86 15.32
C MET A 179 -11.97 -6.65 14.03
N LEU A 180 -13.01 -6.92 13.24
CA LEU A 180 -12.84 -7.55 11.92
C LEU A 180 -12.10 -6.62 10.96
N ILE A 181 -12.22 -5.29 11.12
CA ILE A 181 -11.60 -4.31 10.23
C ILE A 181 -10.07 -4.47 10.18
N PRO A 182 -9.31 -4.39 11.28
CA PRO A 182 -7.85 -4.56 11.25
C PRO A 182 -7.42 -5.96 10.82
N ILE A 183 -8.20 -6.99 11.14
CA ILE A 183 -7.94 -8.37 10.69
C ILE A 183 -8.08 -8.48 9.18
N ILE A 184 -9.15 -7.92 8.60
CA ILE A 184 -9.37 -7.87 7.15
C ILE A 184 -8.27 -7.05 6.48
N THR A 185 -7.91 -5.89 7.04
CA THR A 185 -6.84 -5.05 6.50
C THR A 185 -5.50 -5.77 6.48
N MET A 186 -5.16 -6.47 7.57
CA MET A 186 -3.96 -7.30 7.65
C MET A 186 -4.00 -8.45 6.64
N ALA A 187 -5.11 -9.18 6.54
CA ALA A 187 -5.27 -10.30 5.62
C ALA A 187 -5.16 -9.86 4.15
N LEU A 188 -5.84 -8.78 3.77
CA LEU A 188 -5.76 -8.20 2.43
C LEU A 188 -4.33 -7.76 2.09
N SER A 189 -3.68 -7.04 3.01
CA SER A 189 -2.30 -6.58 2.84
C SER A 189 -1.33 -7.75 2.72
N PHE A 190 -1.57 -8.84 3.46
CA PHE A 190 -0.79 -10.07 3.38
C PHE A 190 -0.97 -10.77 2.03
N ILE A 191 -2.20 -10.91 1.55
CA ILE A 191 -2.49 -11.48 0.23
C ILE A 191 -1.76 -10.67 -0.85
N GLN A 192 -1.89 -9.34 -0.82
CA GLN A 192 -1.22 -8.46 -1.77
C GLN A 192 0.31 -8.62 -1.72
N SER A 193 0.88 -8.64 -0.52
CA SER A 193 2.32 -8.85 -0.29
C SER A 193 2.80 -10.20 -0.83
N LYS A 194 2.03 -11.27 -0.59
CA LYS A 194 2.29 -12.62 -1.12
C LYS A 194 2.25 -12.68 -2.65
N MET A 195 1.33 -11.96 -3.28
CA MET A 195 1.21 -11.93 -4.74
C MET A 195 2.39 -11.23 -5.44
N MET A 196 3.10 -10.33 -4.73
CA MET A 196 4.28 -9.64 -5.27
C MET A 196 5.55 -10.52 -5.27
N LEU A 197 5.52 -11.67 -4.58
CA LEU A 197 6.68 -12.56 -4.54
C LEU A 197 6.82 -13.35 -5.84
N PRO A 198 8.07 -13.62 -6.28
CA PRO A 198 8.31 -14.56 -7.36
C PRO A 198 7.74 -15.93 -7.01
N VAL A 199 7.08 -16.58 -7.99
CA VAL A 199 6.84 -18.02 -7.94
C VAL A 199 8.22 -18.68 -7.94
N LYS A 200 8.49 -19.59 -6.99
CA LYS A 200 9.78 -20.29 -6.90
C LYS A 200 10.22 -20.73 -8.31
N PRO A 201 11.46 -20.43 -8.75
CA PRO A 201 11.89 -20.81 -10.09
C PRO A 201 11.75 -22.32 -10.27
N LEU A 202 11.44 -22.72 -11.51
CA LEU A 202 11.51 -24.12 -11.94
C LEU A 202 12.83 -24.71 -11.44
N GLN A 203 12.73 -25.80 -10.70
CA GLN A 203 13.87 -26.47 -10.10
C GLN A 203 14.92 -26.71 -11.19
N VAL A 204 16.14 -26.20 -10.98
CA VAL A 204 17.31 -26.56 -11.79
C VAL A 204 17.38 -28.10 -11.83
N ARG A 205 17.53 -28.66 -13.03
CA ARG A 205 17.63 -30.11 -13.28
C ARG A 205 18.63 -30.73 -12.29
N LYS A 206 18.23 -31.81 -11.63
CA LYS A 206 18.94 -32.46 -10.50
C LYS A 206 20.40 -32.84 -10.78
N GLU A 207 20.86 -32.86 -12.03
CA GLU A 207 22.23 -33.23 -12.42
C GLU A 207 23.26 -32.13 -12.12
N ASP A 208 22.92 -30.84 -12.23
CA ASP A 208 23.81 -29.72 -11.83
C ASP A 208 23.78 -29.44 -10.31
N SER A 209 22.88 -30.14 -9.60
CA SER A 209 22.51 -29.86 -8.21
C SER A 209 23.57 -30.31 -7.19
N LYS A 210 24.41 -31.30 -7.49
CA LYS A 210 25.39 -31.82 -6.52
C LYS A 210 26.48 -30.82 -6.15
N VAL A 211 26.80 -29.87 -7.02
CA VAL A 211 27.75 -28.77 -6.72
C VAL A 211 27.03 -27.60 -6.04
N ALA A 212 25.77 -27.32 -6.39
CA ALA A 212 25.00 -26.20 -5.84
C ALA A 212 24.42 -26.45 -4.43
N ILE A 213 24.19 -27.70 -4.02
CA ILE A 213 23.53 -28.02 -2.73
C ILE A 213 24.45 -27.81 -1.51
N LYS A 214 25.79 -27.90 -1.66
CA LYS A 214 26.71 -27.81 -0.51
C LYS A 214 27.06 -26.40 -0.04
N GLU A 215 26.80 -25.34 -0.83
CA GLU A 215 27.18 -23.97 -0.47
C GLU A 215 26.03 -23.04 -0.07
N LYS A 216 24.78 -23.53 -0.11
CA LYS A 216 23.57 -22.72 0.13
C LYS A 216 23.39 -22.19 1.55
N GLU A 217 24.12 -22.71 2.55
CA GLU A 217 23.84 -22.44 3.96
C GLU A 217 24.34 -21.09 4.51
N GLY A 218 25.08 -20.27 3.75
CA GLY A 218 25.74 -19.07 4.31
C GLY A 218 25.30 -17.69 3.80
N VAL A 219 24.78 -17.58 2.57
CA VAL A 219 24.64 -16.27 1.88
C VAL A 219 23.26 -16.07 1.21
N GLU A 220 22.48 -17.14 0.98
CA GLU A 220 21.09 -17.02 0.52
C GLU A 220 20.18 -16.33 1.55
N ASP A 221 20.56 -16.36 2.83
CA ASP A 221 19.65 -16.05 3.92
C ASP A 221 19.43 -14.55 4.17
N THR A 222 20.39 -13.64 3.98
CA THR A 222 20.19 -12.25 4.45
C THR A 222 19.21 -11.44 3.59
N MET A 223 19.40 -11.40 2.26
CA MET A 223 18.50 -10.64 1.35
C MET A 223 17.15 -11.35 1.16
N GLY A 224 17.17 -12.68 1.09
CA GLY A 224 15.96 -13.51 0.99
C GLY A 224 15.13 -13.48 2.27
N ALA A 225 15.76 -13.59 3.45
CA ALA A 225 15.06 -13.48 4.73
C ALA A 225 14.55 -12.06 4.97
N MET A 226 15.29 -11.00 4.57
CA MET A 226 14.79 -9.63 4.65
C MET A 226 13.50 -9.45 3.81
N GLN A 227 13.46 -9.96 2.59
CA GLN A 227 12.27 -9.93 1.75
C GLN A 227 11.12 -10.78 2.32
N SER A 228 11.45 -11.94 2.90
CA SER A 228 10.47 -12.82 3.57
C SER A 228 9.91 -12.19 4.85
N GLN A 229 10.75 -11.50 5.65
CA GLN A 229 10.34 -10.82 6.87
C GLN A 229 9.44 -9.61 6.55
N MET A 230 9.80 -8.82 5.54
CA MET A 230 8.97 -7.71 5.05
C MET A 230 7.56 -8.16 4.67
N MET A 231 7.43 -9.39 4.16
CA MET A 231 6.14 -9.94 3.76
C MET A 231 5.14 -10.07 4.91
N PHE A 232 5.61 -10.38 6.12
CA PHE A 232 4.75 -10.53 7.29
C PHE A 232 4.71 -9.25 8.13
N MET A 233 5.84 -8.56 8.22
CA MET A 233 5.98 -7.35 9.03
C MET A 233 5.12 -6.19 8.51
N MET A 234 5.13 -5.93 7.20
CA MET A 234 4.36 -4.82 6.63
C MET A 234 2.83 -5.00 6.82
N PRO A 235 2.23 -6.15 6.49
CA PRO A 235 0.80 -6.38 6.75
C PRO A 235 0.44 -6.30 8.23
N LEU A 236 1.31 -6.78 9.12
CA LEU A 236 1.10 -6.66 10.56
C LEU A 236 1.08 -5.20 11.00
N MET A 237 2.06 -4.38 10.56
CA MET A 237 2.08 -2.95 10.87
C MET A 237 0.84 -2.24 10.35
N ILE A 238 0.39 -2.55 9.13
CA ILE A 238 -0.84 -1.98 8.57
C ILE A 238 -2.07 -2.40 9.39
N GLY A 239 -2.14 -3.65 9.85
CA GLY A 239 -3.18 -4.11 10.76
C GLY A 239 -3.18 -3.36 12.10
N VAL A 240 -2.00 -3.11 12.67
CA VAL A 240 -1.85 -2.31 13.89
C VAL A 240 -2.24 -0.84 13.65
N PHE A 241 -1.87 -0.25 12.53
CA PHE A 241 -2.32 1.11 12.17
C PHE A 241 -3.83 1.16 11.96
N SER A 242 -4.41 0.14 11.36
CA SER A 242 -5.87 0.02 11.22
C SER A 242 -6.59 0.01 12.57
N TYR A 243 -5.93 -0.46 13.64
CA TYR A 243 -6.43 -0.39 15.01
C TYR A 243 -6.24 0.98 15.68
N GLN A 244 -5.13 1.69 15.37
CA GLN A 244 -4.80 2.97 16.00
C GLN A 244 -5.47 4.18 15.34
N PHE A 245 -5.68 4.13 14.03
CA PHE A 245 -6.22 5.25 13.25
C PHE A 245 -7.74 5.15 13.05
N PRO A 246 -8.41 6.24 12.62
CA PRO A 246 -9.84 6.22 12.33
C PRO A 246 -10.22 5.15 11.30
N VAL A 247 -11.41 4.55 11.46
CA VAL A 247 -11.95 3.54 10.54
C VAL A 247 -11.95 4.00 9.08
N GLY A 248 -12.20 5.28 8.81
CA GLY A 248 -12.14 5.84 7.45
C GLY A 248 -10.79 5.67 6.76
N LEU A 249 -9.69 5.66 7.52
CA LEU A 249 -8.35 5.41 6.99
C LEU A 249 -8.14 3.93 6.66
N SER A 250 -8.75 3.03 7.44
CA SER A 250 -8.75 1.59 7.16
C SER A 250 -9.58 1.27 5.91
N LEU A 251 -10.72 1.94 5.73
CA LEU A 251 -11.51 1.85 4.50
C LEU A 251 -10.69 2.22 3.27
N TYR A 252 -10.01 3.38 3.32
CA TYR A 252 -9.06 3.79 2.29
C TYR A 252 -8.02 2.70 1.99
N TRP A 253 -7.38 2.16 3.03
CA TRP A 253 -6.34 1.14 2.88
C TRP A 253 -6.87 -0.13 2.22
N ASN A 254 -8.05 -0.58 2.61
CA ASN A 254 -8.67 -1.79 2.07
C ASN A 254 -9.02 -1.64 0.60
N ILE A 255 -9.64 -0.52 0.21
CA ILE A 255 -9.94 -0.24 -1.20
C ILE A 255 -8.66 -0.11 -2.01
N PHE A 256 -7.66 0.60 -1.48
CA PHE A 256 -6.37 0.74 -2.13
C PHE A 256 -5.71 -0.64 -2.36
N THR A 257 -5.68 -1.50 -1.35
CA THR A 257 -5.12 -2.84 -1.42
C THR A 257 -5.89 -3.73 -2.39
N LEU A 258 -7.23 -3.71 -2.37
CA LEU A 258 -8.09 -4.48 -3.27
C LEU A 258 -7.82 -4.13 -4.74
N VAL A 259 -7.78 -2.84 -5.08
CA VAL A 259 -7.42 -2.40 -6.44
C VAL A 259 -6.00 -2.84 -6.80
N GLY A 260 -5.07 -2.79 -5.83
CA GLY A 260 -3.71 -3.29 -6.01
C GLY A 260 -3.64 -4.79 -6.30
N ILE A 261 -4.44 -5.60 -5.62
CA ILE A 261 -4.58 -7.05 -5.86
C ILE A 261 -5.11 -7.30 -7.28
N ILE A 262 -6.16 -6.58 -7.69
CA ILE A 262 -6.72 -6.66 -9.04
C ILE A 262 -5.65 -6.30 -10.07
N GLN A 263 -4.95 -5.19 -9.89
CA GLN A 263 -3.90 -4.73 -10.80
C GLN A 263 -2.75 -5.73 -10.89
N GLN A 264 -2.29 -6.28 -9.75
CA GLN A 264 -1.26 -7.32 -9.70
C GLN A 264 -1.71 -8.57 -10.46
N TYR A 265 -2.93 -9.01 -10.25
CA TYR A 265 -3.50 -10.17 -10.94
C TYR A 265 -3.54 -9.97 -12.46
N LEU A 266 -3.99 -8.80 -12.93
CA LEU A 266 -4.08 -8.50 -14.35
C LEU A 266 -2.70 -8.43 -15.05
N ILE A 267 -1.64 -8.07 -14.33
CA ILE A 267 -0.30 -7.84 -14.93
C ILE A 267 0.64 -9.04 -14.73
N ALA A 268 0.67 -9.61 -13.52
CA ALA A 268 1.63 -10.64 -13.11
C ALA A 268 0.95 -11.93 -12.61
N GLY A 269 -0.38 -11.96 -12.53
CA GLY A 269 -1.15 -13.10 -12.02
C GLY A 269 -1.09 -13.23 -10.50
N TRP A 270 -1.38 -14.44 -10.00
CA TRP A 270 -1.40 -14.74 -8.57
C TRP A 270 -0.02 -14.76 -7.89
N GLY A 271 1.07 -14.75 -8.66
CA GLY A 271 2.44 -14.80 -8.14
C GLY A 271 2.63 -15.90 -7.08
N GLY A 272 3.35 -15.58 -6.02
CA GLY A 272 3.59 -16.49 -4.89
C GLY A 272 2.34 -17.00 -4.15
N PHE A 273 1.16 -16.43 -4.39
CA PHE A 273 -0.11 -16.88 -3.81
C PHE A 273 -0.76 -18.04 -4.59
N ALA A 274 -0.33 -18.31 -5.82
CA ALA A 274 -0.91 -19.35 -6.68
C ALA A 274 -1.01 -20.77 -6.04
N PRO A 275 -0.01 -21.26 -5.25
CA PRO A 275 -0.11 -22.56 -4.61
C PRO A 275 -1.23 -22.65 -3.57
N TRP A 276 -1.53 -21.56 -2.88
CA TRP A 276 -2.56 -21.53 -1.83
C TRP A 276 -3.96 -21.61 -2.44
N ILE A 277 -4.18 -20.94 -3.58
CA ILE A 277 -5.44 -21.05 -4.32
C ILE A 277 -5.73 -22.49 -4.74
N LYS A 278 -4.71 -23.26 -5.12
CA LYS A 278 -4.87 -24.68 -5.47
C LYS A 278 -5.30 -25.54 -4.28
N ILE A 279 -4.92 -25.16 -3.06
CA ILE A 279 -5.33 -25.85 -1.83
C ILE A 279 -6.77 -25.46 -1.47
N ILE A 280 -7.12 -24.18 -1.59
CA ILE A 280 -8.47 -23.68 -1.27
C ILE A 280 -9.53 -24.21 -2.25
N ARG A 281 -9.16 -24.50 -3.51
CA ARG A 281 -10.05 -25.06 -4.53
C ARG A 281 -10.17 -26.58 -4.51
N ARG A 282 -9.43 -27.27 -3.63
CA ARG A 282 -9.54 -28.72 -3.42
C ARG A 282 -10.48 -28.99 -2.26
#